data_AF-A0AAW2EKE6-F1
#
_entry.id   AF-A0AAW2EKE6-F1
#
_cell.length_a   1.000
_cell.length_b   1.000
_cell.length_c   1.000
_cell.angle_alpha   90.00
_cell.angle_beta   90.00
_cell.angle_gamma   90.00
#
_symmetry.space_group_name_H-M   'P 1'
#
loop_
_entity.id
_entity.type
_entity.pdbx_description
1 polymer ?
#
loop_
_entity_poly.entity_id
_entity_poly.type
_entity_poly.pdbx_seq_one_letter_code
_entity_poly.pdbx_strand_id
1 'polypeptide(L)' 'MTGQPMEYYRMLQMWSVCLLITILGQTVGILTGAAFGTQTGFFLIPAVTTPLLLFAGYFLKLREMLIYLQPLSTVSFFR' A
#
# COMPACT_ATOMS: atom_id res chain seq x y z
N MET A 1 12.40 10.41 -17.64
CA MET A 1 13.09 9.38 -16.82
C MET A 1 13.22 9.95 -15.42
N THR A 2 12.98 9.17 -14.35
CA THR A 2 12.58 9.62 -13.00
C THR A 2 13.48 10.66 -12.30
N GLY A 3 14.63 11.05 -12.88
CA GLY A 3 15.54 12.05 -12.33
C GLY A 3 16.24 11.60 -11.05
N GLN A 4 16.07 10.34 -10.66
CA GLN A 4 16.64 9.78 -9.44
C GLN A 4 18.15 9.58 -9.61
N PRO A 5 18.96 9.94 -8.59
CA PRO A 5 20.41 9.82 -8.66
C PRO A 5 20.84 8.36 -8.86
N MET A 6 21.83 8.13 -9.74
CA MET A 6 22.34 6.80 -10.08
C MET A 6 23.30 6.25 -9.02
N GLU A 7 22.81 6.09 -7.79
CA GLU A 7 23.52 5.42 -6.71
C GLU A 7 22.97 4.01 -6.55
N TYR A 8 23.78 3.01 -6.89
CA TYR A 8 23.37 1.59 -6.93
C TYR A 8 22.74 1.13 -5.60
N TYR A 9 23.29 1.56 -4.48
CA TYR A 9 22.76 1.27 -3.15
C TYR A 9 21.31 1.76 -2.95
N ARG A 10 21.03 3.02 -3.33
CA ARG A 10 19.70 3.63 -3.19
C ARG A 10 18.69 3.01 -4.14
N MET A 11 19.12 2.62 -5.34
CA MET A 11 18.28 1.87 -6.27
C MET A 11 17.88 0.52 -5.71
N LEU A 12 18.85 -0.23 -5.17
CA LEU A 12 18.60 -1.56 -4.63
C LEU A 12 17.64 -1.51 -3.43
N GLN A 13 17.77 -0.48 -2.57
CA GLN A 13 16.80 -0.22 -1.50
C GLN A 13 15.40 0.05 -2.05
N MET A 14 15.26 0.93 -3.04
CA MET A 14 13.96 1.21 -3.66
C MET A 14 13.35 -0.04 -4.30
N TRP A 15 14.18 -0.81 -5.01
CA TRP A 15 13.76 -2.04 -5.67
C TRP A 15 13.30 -3.10 -4.66
N SER A 16 14.01 -3.22 -3.53
CA SER A 16 13.62 -4.10 -2.44
C SER A 16 12.26 -3.72 -1.86
N VAL A 17 12.03 -2.43 -1.59
CA VAL A 17 10.73 -1.94 -1.10
C VAL A 17 9.61 -2.22 -2.11
N CYS A 18 9.83 -1.95 -3.40
CA CYS A 18 8.86 -2.27 -4.45
C CYS A 18 8.55 -3.77 -4.52
N LEU A 19 9.57 -4.62 -4.40
CA LEU A 19 9.42 -6.07 -4.41
C LEU A 19 8.57 -6.54 -3.22
N LEU A 20 8.87 -6.06 -2.01
CA LEU A 20 8.10 -6.38 -0.81
C LEU A 20 6.62 -5.97 -0.95
N ILE A 21 6.35 -4.74 -1.42
CA ILE A 21 4.99 -4.25 -1.63
C ILE A 21 4.27 -5.09 -2.69
N THR A 22 4.97 -5.51 -3.75
CA THR A 22 4.39 -6.37 -4.81
C THR A 22 4.00 -7.73 -4.26
N ILE A 23 4.85 -8.37 -3.46
CA ILE A 23 4.53 -9.66 -2.80
C ILE A 23 3.31 -9.48 -1.90
N LEU A 24 3.28 -8.43 -1.07
CA LEU A 24 2.15 -8.15 -0.19
C LEU A 24 0.85 -7.96 -0.98
N GLY A 25 0.86 -7.12 -2.02
CA GLY A 25 -0.30 -6.91 -2.89
C GLY A 25 -0.79 -8.21 -3.55
N GLN A 26 0.14 -9.06 -4.00
CA GLN A 26 -0.19 -10.35 -4.60
C GLN A 26 -0.82 -11.31 -3.58
N THR A 27 -0.28 -11.41 -2.36
CA THR A 27 -0.84 -12.25 -1.30
C THR A 27 -2.25 -11.80 -0.88
N VAL A 28 -2.48 -10.49 -0.74
CA VAL A 28 -3.81 -9.94 -0.44
C VAL A 28 -4.79 -10.21 -1.58
N GLY A 29 -4.35 -10.07 -2.83
CA GLY A 29 -5.17 -10.38 -4.00
C GLY A 29 -5.59 -11.85 -4.05
N ILE A 30 -4.66 -12.78 -3.82
CA ILE A 30 -4.95 -14.22 -3.77
C ILE A 30 -5.89 -14.55 -2.61
N LEU A 31 -5.62 -14.02 -1.40
CA LEU A 31 -6.46 -14.24 -0.22
C LEU A 31 -7.90 -13.76 -0.44
N THR A 32 -8.06 -12.55 -1.00
CA THR A 32 -9.38 -11.97 -1.26
C THR A 32 -10.12 -12.75 -2.36
N GLY A 33 -9.40 -13.15 -3.42
CA GLY A 33 -9.96 -13.99 -4.49
C GLY A 33 -10.39 -15.38 -4.01
N ALA A 34 -9.66 -15.97 -3.06
CA ALA A 34 -10.01 -17.24 -2.43
C ALA A 34 -11.21 -17.12 -1.47
N ALA A 35 -11.30 -16.03 -0.71
CA ALA A 35 -12.33 -15.84 0.31
C ALA A 35 -13.71 -15.44 -0.27
N PHE A 36 -13.74 -14.56 -1.26
CA PHE A 36 -14.99 -13.94 -1.77
C PHE A 36 -15.31 -14.30 -3.22
N GLY A 37 -14.46 -15.09 -3.89
CA GLY A 37 -14.54 -15.33 -5.32
C GLY A 37 -14.02 -14.16 -6.16
N THR A 38 -13.82 -14.38 -7.46
CA THR A 38 -13.15 -13.42 -8.35
C THR A 38 -13.94 -12.14 -8.59
N GLN A 39 -15.26 -12.23 -8.71
CA GLN A 39 -16.12 -11.08 -9.02
C GLN A 39 -16.21 -10.09 -7.86
N THR A 40 -16.53 -10.57 -6.66
CA THR A 40 -16.61 -9.72 -5.46
C THR A 40 -15.22 -9.28 -5.00
N GLY A 41 -14.21 -10.15 -5.10
CA GLY A 41 -12.83 -9.81 -4.76
C GLY A 41 -12.27 -8.67 -5.62
N PHE A 42 -12.58 -8.64 -6.92
CA PHE A 42 -12.13 -7.55 -7.80
C PHE A 42 -12.69 -6.18 -7.39
N PHE A 43 -13.89 -6.12 -6.84
CA PHE A 43 -14.46 -4.88 -6.30
C PHE A 43 -13.87 -4.53 -4.91
N LEU A 44 -13.66 -5.54 -4.07
CA LEU A 44 -13.18 -5.34 -2.70
C LEU A 44 -11.74 -4.84 -2.63
N ILE A 45 -10.87 -5.32 -3.52
CA ILE A 45 -9.46 -4.94 -3.58
C ILE A 45 -9.29 -3.41 -3.70
N PRO A 46 -9.81 -2.73 -4.74
CA PRO A 46 -9.69 -1.28 -4.86
C PRO A 46 -10.44 -0.53 -3.76
N ALA A 47 -11.57 -1.07 -3.28
CA ALA A 47 -12.31 -0.46 -2.17
C ALA A 47 -11.50 -0.40 -0.86
N VAL A 48 -10.64 -1.39 -0.62
CA VAL A 48 -9.77 -1.45 0.57
C VAL A 48 -8.43 -0.77 0.33
N THR A 49 -7.82 -0.90 -0.84
CA THR A 49 -6.50 -0.30 -1.13
C THR A 49 -6.56 1.22 -1.27
N THR A 50 -7.67 1.77 -1.78
CA THR A 50 -7.86 3.23 -1.92
C THR A 50 -7.74 3.97 -0.57
N PRO A 51 -8.51 3.62 0.49
CA PRO A 51 -8.35 4.28 1.78
C PRO A 51 -6.99 4.02 2.42
N LEU A 52 -6.41 2.83 2.28
CA LEU A 52 -5.07 2.53 2.82
C LEU A 52 -3.99 3.43 2.21
N LEU A 53 -4.09 3.72 0.92
CA LEU A 53 -3.17 4.60 0.20
C LEU A 53 -3.38 6.09 0.57
N LEU A 54 -4.61 6.52 0.80
CA LEU A 54 -4.90 7.87 1.32
C LEU A 54 -4.26 8.11 2.70
N PHE A 55 -4.29 7.09 3.57
CA PHE A 55 -3.71 7.15 4.91
C PHE A 55 -2.20 6.85 4.98
N ALA A 56 -1.52 6.65 3.84
CA ALA A 56 -0.08 6.40 3.79
C ALA A 56 0.79 7.61 4.21
N GLY A 57 0.20 8.80 4.33
CA GLY A 57 0.87 10.02 4.79
C GLY A 57 1.34 10.98 3.70
N TYR A 58 1.14 10.62 2.42
CA TYR A 58 1.39 11.50 1.28
C TYR A 58 0.22 12.47 1.03
N PHE A 59 -1.01 11.95 0.99
CA PHE A 59 -2.21 12.76 0.70
C PHE A 59 -2.78 13.47 1.94
N LEU A 60 -2.63 12.87 3.12
CA LEU A 60 -3.14 13.41 4.39
C LEU A 60 -2.00 13.54 5.40
N LYS A 61 -1.89 14.69 6.05
CA LYS A 61 -0.96 14.87 7.17
C LYS A 61 -1.48 14.15 8.40
N LEU A 62 -0.73 13.15 8.87
CA LEU A 62 -1.14 12.31 10.00
C LEU A 62 -1.37 13.08 11.30
N ARG A 63 -0.69 14.20 11.48
CA ARG A 63 -0.80 15.04 12.69
C ARG A 63 -2.13 15.79 12.78
N GLU A 64 -2.81 15.95 11.65
CA GLU A 64 -4.09 16.67 11.54
C GLU A 64 -5.29 15.69 11.44
N MET A 65 -5.03 14.38 11.45
CA MET A 65 -6.05 13.35 11.34
C MET A 65 -6.74 13.09 12.69
N LEU A 66 -8.04 12.76 12.64
CA LEU A 66 -8.79 12.39 13.84
C LEU A 66 -8.14 11.18 14.53
N ILE A 67 -8.05 11.24 15.86
CA ILE A 67 -7.41 10.23 16.72
C ILE A 67 -7.98 8.83 16.48
N TYR A 68 -9.28 8.71 16.15
CA TYR A 68 -9.93 7.44 15.83
C TYR A 68 -9.47 6.79 14.52
N LEU A 69 -8.99 7.59 13.54
CA LEU A 69 -8.51 7.10 12.24
C LEU A 69 -6.99 6.83 12.24
N GLN A 70 -6.28 7.31 13.26
CA GLN A 70 -4.85 7.10 13.45
C GLN A 70 -4.38 5.62 13.51
N PRO A 71 -5.11 4.66 14.14
CA PRO A 71 -4.70 3.26 14.11
C PRO A 71 -4.73 2.67 12.70
N LEU A 72 -5.69 3.08 11.86
CA LEU A 72 -5.80 2.60 10.48
C LEU A 72 -4.58 3.00 9.63
N SER A 73 -4.02 4.17 9.89
CA SER A 73 -2.79 4.62 9.24
C SER A 73 -1.53 3.87 9.72
N THR A 74 -1.53 3.42 10.99
CA THR A 74 -0.42 2.63 11.54
C THR A 74 -0.42 1.20 10.98
N VAL A 75 -1.59 0.66 10.64
CA VAL A 75 -1.75 -0.67 10.03
C VAL A 75 -1.54 -0.65 8.52
N SER A 76 -1.53 0.52 7.87
CA SER A 76 -1.37 0.62 6.42
C SER A 76 0.03 0.21 5.96
N PHE A 77 0.11 -0.80 5.10
CA PHE A 77 1.37 -1.30 4.54
C PHE A 77 2.01 -0.35 3.51
N PHE A 78 1.28 0.68 3.06
CA PHE A 78 1.81 1.71 2.14
C PHE A 78 2.62 2.79 2.86
N ARG A 79 2.59 2.80 4.19
CA ARG A 79 3.41 3.68 5.04
C ARG A 79 4.75 3.03 5.34
#